data_AF-A0A939SN55-F1
#
_entry.id   AF-A0A939SN55-F1
#
_cell.length_a   1.000
_cell.length_b   1.000
_cell.length_c   1.000
_cell.angle_alpha   90.00
_cell.angle_beta   90.00
_cell.angle_gamma   90.00
#
_symmetry.space_group_name_H-M   'P 1'
#
loop_
_entity.id
_entity.type
_entity.pdbx_description
1 polymer ?
#
loop_
_entity_poly.entity_id
_entity_poly.type
_entity_poly.pdbx_seq_one_letter_code
_entity_poly.pdbx_strand_id
1 'polypeptide(L)' 'MLKDEIDISRGDLLVDAQASLPAVQSASIDVVWMAEQPLTPGQSYDIKIAGKKTRARVDAIRYQSILTT' A
#
# COMPACT_ATOMS: atom_id res chain seq x y z
N MET A 1 12.99 -36.45 5.12
CA MET A 1 11.82 -35.92 4.38
C MET A 1 11.93 -34.40 4.44
N LEU A 2 12.14 -33.75 3.31
CA LEU A 2 12.37 -32.30 3.23
C LEU A 2 11.08 -31.60 3.66
N LYS A 3 11.13 -30.87 4.77
CA LYS A 3 9.96 -30.26 5.40
C LYS A 3 9.69 -28.94 4.71
N ASP A 4 8.68 -28.98 3.83
CA ASP A 4 7.98 -27.88 3.18
C ASP A 4 8.85 -26.84 2.47
N GLU A 5 8.83 -26.91 1.13
CA GLU A 5 9.34 -25.85 0.27
C GLU A 5 8.42 -24.63 0.45
N ILE A 6 8.82 -23.69 1.30
CA ILE A 6 8.07 -22.45 1.50
C ILE A 6 8.50 -21.49 0.38
N ASP A 7 7.64 -21.36 -0.62
CA ASP A 7 7.85 -20.42 -1.73
C ASP A 7 7.59 -18.98 -1.23
N ILE A 8 8.68 -18.30 -0.86
CA ILE A 8 8.67 -16.89 -0.44
C ILE A 8 9.17 -16.00 -1.57
N SER A 9 8.41 -14.94 -1.86
CA SER A 9 8.73 -13.95 -2.88
C SER A 9 9.27 -12.64 -2.29
N ARG A 10 10.03 -11.89 -3.08
CA ARG A 10 10.50 -10.55 -2.66
C ARG A 10 9.30 -9.62 -2.53
N GLY A 11 9.06 -9.14 -1.31
CA GLY A 11 7.91 -8.29 -0.98
C GLY A 11 6.87 -8.98 -0.10
N ASP A 12 7.08 -10.24 0.26
CA ASP A 12 6.26 -10.94 1.24
C ASP A 12 6.52 -10.41 2.66
N LEU A 13 5.45 -10.32 3.44
CA LEU A 13 5.49 -9.91 4.83
C LEU A 13 5.51 -11.16 5.71
N LEU A 14 6.59 -11.36 6.45
CA LEU A 14 6.66 -12.39 7.49
C LEU A 14 6.04 -11.84 8.78
N VAL A 15 5.06 -12.56 9.30
CA VAL A 15 4.32 -12.21 10.53
C VAL A 15 4.33 -13.38 11.50
N ASP A 16 4.10 -13.10 12.77
CA ASP A 16 3.96 -14.14 13.79
C ASP A 16 2.85 -15.13 13.40
N ALA A 17 3.05 -16.42 13.63
CA ALA A 17 2.09 -17.46 13.25
C ALA A 17 0.73 -17.32 13.95
N GLN A 18 0.66 -16.60 15.08
CA GLN A 18 -0.57 -16.29 15.80
C GLN A 18 -1.18 -14.95 15.38
N ALA A 19 -0.51 -14.16 14.55
CA ALA A 19 -1.04 -12.90 14.06
C ALA A 19 -2.13 -13.13 13.01
N SER A 20 -3.31 -12.56 13.23
CA SER A 20 -4.37 -12.52 12.22
C SER A 20 -4.26 -11.23 11.42
N LEU A 21 -3.87 -11.36 10.15
CA LEU A 21 -3.77 -10.24 9.21
C LEU A 21 -4.64 -10.54 7.99
N PRO A 22 -5.89 -10.03 7.96
CA PRO A 22 -6.74 -10.22 6.79
C PRO A 22 -6.18 -9.45 5.60
N ALA A 23 -6.22 -10.07 4.42
CA ALA A 23 -5.95 -9.35 3.19
C ALA A 23 -7.04 -8.30 2.95
N VAL A 24 -6.63 -7.06 2.72
CA VAL A 24 -7.53 -5.94 2.42
C VAL A 24 -7.28 -5.44 0.99
N GLN A 25 -8.35 -4.95 0.35
CA GLN A 25 -8.29 -4.38 -1.01
C GLN A 25 -8.29 -2.85 -1.02
N SER A 26 -8.57 -2.23 0.13
CA SER A 26 -8.60 -0.78 0.29
C SER A 26 -8.05 -0.38 1.66
N ALA A 27 -7.53 0.84 1.75
CA ALA A 27 -7.01 1.42 2.97
C ALA A 27 -7.24 2.94 2.97
N SER A 28 -7.38 3.54 4.15
CA SER A 28 -7.28 4.99 4.32
C SER A 28 -5.84 5.34 4.68
N ILE A 29 -5.25 6.29 3.97
CA ILE A 29 -3.85 6.67 4.12
C ILE A 29 -3.70 8.19 4.13
N ASP A 30 -2.70 8.67 4.86
CA ASP A 30 -2.23 10.05 4.77
C ASP A 30 -1.14 10.13 3.70
N VAL A 31 -1.25 11.14 2.83
CA VAL A 31 -0.34 11.32 1.70
C VAL A 31 0.21 12.74 1.70
N VAL A 32 1.53 12.86 1.73
CA VAL A 32 2.20 14.11 1.35
C VAL A 32 2.34 14.11 -0.16
N TRP A 33 1.54 14.94 -0.82
CA TRP A 33 1.55 15.04 -2.28
C TRP A 33 2.62 16.01 -2.76
N MET A 34 3.52 15.53 -3.61
CA MET A 34 4.69 16.30 -4.09
C MET A 34 4.70 16.53 -5.61
N ALA A 35 3.76 15.95 -6.35
CA ALA A 35 3.69 16.14 -7.80
C ALA A 35 3.07 17.49 -8.16
N GLU A 36 3.48 18.06 -9.29
CA GLU A 36 2.93 19.32 -9.82
C GLU A 36 1.43 19.18 -10.16
N GLN A 37 1.05 18.06 -10.79
CA GLN A 37 -0.35 17.80 -11.09
C GLN A 37 -1.10 17.38 -9.83
N PRO A 38 -2.29 17.95 -9.55
CA PRO A 38 -3.07 17.60 -8.38
C PRO A 38 -3.45 16.11 -8.34
N LEU A 39 -3.43 15.53 -7.13
CA LEU A 39 -4.05 14.23 -6.88
C LEU A 39 -5.56 14.31 -7.18
N THR A 40 -6.06 13.45 -8.07
CA THR A 40 -7.46 13.51 -8.50
C THR A 40 -8.17 12.17 -8.21
N PRO A 41 -9.33 12.17 -7.52
CA PRO A 41 -10.13 10.97 -7.36
C PRO A 41 -10.47 10.31 -8.70
N GLY A 42 -10.53 8.99 -8.71
CA GLY A 42 -10.70 8.18 -9.91
C GLY A 42 -9.40 7.82 -10.64
N GLN A 43 -8.29 8.52 -10.38
CA GLN A 43 -7.01 8.20 -10.99
C GLN A 43 -6.33 7.01 -10.31
N SER A 44 -5.58 6.26 -11.12
CA SER A 44 -4.77 5.12 -10.65
C SER A 44 -3.30 5.48 -10.60
N TYR A 45 -2.63 5.07 -9.53
CA TYR A 45 -1.21 5.27 -9.31
C TYR A 45 -0.54 3.94 -8.95
N ASP A 46 0.74 3.81 -9.29
CA ASP A 46 1.54 2.69 -8.82
C ASP A 46 2.01 2.99 -7.39
N ILE A 47 1.66 2.10 -6.47
CA ILE A 47 2.10 2.13 -5.08
C ILE A 47 3.21 1.11 -4.91
N LYS A 48 4.31 1.55 -4.30
CA LYS A 48 5.40 0.67 -3.89
C LYS A 48 5.40 0.53 -2.37
N ILE A 49 5.23 -0.69 -1.89
CA ILE A 49 5.34 -1.04 -0.47
C ILE A 49 6.48 -2.05 -0.34
N ALA A 50 7.54 -1.66 0.36
CA ALA A 50 8.79 -2.43 0.43
C ALA A 50 9.27 -2.87 -0.97
N GLY A 51 9.30 -4.18 -1.24
CA GLY A 51 9.68 -4.77 -2.52
C GLY A 51 8.54 -4.90 -3.54
N LYS A 52 7.28 -4.77 -3.12
CA LYS A 52 6.10 -5.02 -3.95
C LYS A 52 5.64 -3.74 -4.63
N LYS A 53 5.35 -3.82 -5.92
CA LYS A 53 4.64 -2.79 -6.67
C LYS A 53 3.23 -3.28 -6.97
N THR A 54 2.24 -2.44 -6.71
CA THR A 54 0.84 -2.69 -7.04
C THR A 54 0.22 -1.43 -7.61
N ARG A 55 -0.86 -1.58 -8.36
CA ARG A 55 -1.67 -0.44 -8.79
C ARG A 55 -2.80 -0.22 -7.81
N ALA A 56 -3.09 1.03 -7.49
CA ALA A 56 -4.23 1.42 -6.67
C ALA A 56 -4.96 2.61 -7.30
N ARG A 57 -6.25 2.70 -7.03
CA ARG A 57 -7.10 3.82 -7.44
C ARG A 57 -7.39 4.70 -6.24
N VAL A 58 -7.38 6.02 -6.44
CA VAL A 58 -7.82 6.98 -5.42
C VAL A 58 -9.34 7.06 -5.47
N ASP A 59 -10.03 6.58 -4.45
CA ASP A 59 -11.49 6.62 -4.43
C ASP A 59 -12.02 7.99 -4.00
N ALA A 60 -11.45 8.55 -2.92
CA ALA A 60 -11.84 9.86 -2.40
C ALA A 60 -10.71 10.51 -1.59
N ILE A 61 -10.66 11.84 -1.61
CA ILE A 61 -9.84 12.65 -0.71
C ILE A 61 -10.74 13.10 0.44
N ARG A 62 -10.52 12.56 1.64
CA ARG A 62 -11.36 12.87 2.81
C ARG A 62 -11.02 14.22 3.42
N TYR A 63 -9.73 14.53 3.51
CA TYR A 63 -9.21 15.75 4.10
C TYR A 63 -8.00 16.20 3.27
N GLN A 64 -7.83 17.51 3.15
CA GLN A 64 -6.67 18.11 2.51
C GLN A 64 -6.18 19.25 3.40
N SER A 65 -4.91 19.22 3.77
CA SER A 65 -4.27 20.28 4.54
C SER A 65 -2.90 20.57 3.95
N ILE A 66 -2.58 21.86 3.86
CA ILE A 66 -1.24 22.31 3.51
C ILE A 66 -0.40 22.20 4.79
N LEU A 67 0.72 21.49 4.72
CA LEU A 67 1.71 21.53 5.80
C LEU A 67 2.47 22.85 5.68
N THR A 68 2.33 23.72 6.68
CA THR A 68 3.14 24.94 6.82
C THR A 68 4.27 24.64 7.80
N THR A 69 5.52 24.86 7.38
CA THR A 69 6.72 24.76 8.24
C THR A 69 6.85 25.95 9.17
#